data_AF-A0A453F8J6-F1
#
_entry.id   AF-A0A453F8J6-F1
#
_cell.length_a   1.000
_cell.length_b   1.000
_cell.length_c   1.000
_cell.angle_alpha   90.00
_cell.angle_beta   90.00
_cell.angle_gamma   90.00
#
_symmetry.space_group_name_H-M   'P 1'
#
loop_
_entity.id
_entity.type
_entity.pdbx_description
1 polymer ?
#
loop_
_entity_poly.entity_id
_entity_poly.type
_entity_poly.pdbx_seq_one_letter_code
_entity_poly.pdbx_strand_id
1 'polypeptide(L)' 'PFKPDDFSRFDESSDTVFYSAPRFVTHIDDPAIRALTEYYSQVLPPSNTPGVAILDMCSSWVGILEFASIHVHLNVVL' A
#
# COMPACT_ATOMS: atom_id res chain seq x y z
N PRO A 1 -7.09 17.34 -30.82
CA PRO A 1 -7.96 17.79 -29.71
C PRO A 1 -8.81 16.63 -29.18
N PHE A 2 -9.01 16.58 -27.86
CA PHE A 2 -9.78 15.51 -27.19
C PHE A 2 -11.29 15.63 -27.47
N LYS A 3 -11.97 14.49 -27.57
CA LYS A 3 -13.42 14.35 -27.72
C LYS A 3 -14.09 14.22 -26.34
N PRO A 4 -15.40 14.54 -26.21
CA PRO A 4 -16.13 14.32 -24.96
C PRO A 4 -16.04 12.87 -24.44
N ASP A 5 -16.02 11.90 -25.35
CA ASP A 5 -15.92 10.47 -25.02
C ASP A 5 -14.58 10.12 -24.37
N ASP A 6 -13.50 10.88 -24.63
CA ASP A 6 -12.18 10.68 -24.01
C ASP A 6 -12.21 10.96 -22.49
N PHE A 7 -13.29 11.56 -21.98
CA PHE A 7 -13.51 11.86 -20.56
C PHE A 7 -14.58 10.98 -19.91
N SER A 8 -15.21 10.07 -20.67
CA SER A 8 -16.15 9.09 -20.12
C SER A 8 -15.42 8.05 -19.27
N ARG A 9 -16.09 7.48 -18.26
CA ARG A 9 -15.49 6.38 -17.49
C ARG A 9 -15.54 5.12 -18.35
N PHE A 10 -14.50 4.29 -18.23
CA PHE A 10 -14.54 2.95 -18.82
C PHE A 10 -15.62 2.06 -18.21
N ASP A 11 -15.99 2.34 -16.95
CA ASP A 11 -17.07 1.68 -16.24
C ASP A 11 -17.90 2.75 -15.49
N GLU A 12 -19.19 2.81 -15.81
CA GLU A 12 -20.16 3.71 -15.17
C GLU A 12 -20.92 3.01 -14.02
N SER A 13 -20.53 1.78 -13.67
CA SER A 13 -21.10 1.07 -12.53
C SER A 13 -20.80 1.80 -11.21
N SER A 14 -21.64 1.58 -10.21
CA SER A 14 -21.46 2.20 -8.90
C SER A 14 -20.23 1.62 -8.21
N ASP A 15 -19.38 2.51 -7.69
CA ASP A 15 -18.25 2.18 -6.83
C ASP A 15 -18.60 1.16 -5.73
N THR A 16 -19.82 1.19 -5.18
CA THR A 16 -20.27 0.22 -4.16
C THR A 16 -20.15 -1.24 -4.61
N VAL A 17 -20.30 -1.52 -5.91
CA VAL A 17 -20.09 -2.85 -6.49
C VAL A 17 -18.60 -3.20 -6.50
N PHE A 18 -17.73 -2.22 -6.75
CA PHE A 18 -16.29 -2.41 -6.70
C PHE A 18 -15.81 -2.80 -5.28
N TYR A 19 -16.33 -2.12 -4.26
CA TYR A 19 -16.02 -2.32 -2.84
C TYR A 19 -16.86 -3.41 -2.13
N SER A 20 -17.69 -4.17 -2.87
CA SER A 20 -18.62 -5.13 -2.24
C SER A 20 -17.93 -6.31 -1.57
N ALA A 21 -16.68 -6.60 -1.94
CA ALA A 21 -15.88 -7.66 -1.38
C ALA A 21 -14.42 -7.19 -1.20
N PRO A 22 -13.73 -7.61 -0.13
CA PRO A 22 -12.32 -7.28 0.07
C PRO A 22 -11.45 -7.79 -1.09
N ARG A 23 -10.52 -6.96 -1.56
CA ARG A 23 -9.57 -7.33 -2.61
C ARG A 23 -8.17 -7.43 -2.04
N PHE A 24 -7.61 -8.62 -2.10
CA PHE A 24 -6.22 -8.88 -1.74
C PHE A 24 -5.37 -8.82 -2.99
N VAL A 25 -4.94 -7.60 -3.34
CA VAL A 25 -4.16 -7.32 -4.53
C VAL A 25 -2.72 -6.97 -4.15
N THR A 26 -1.78 -7.54 -4.89
CA THR A 26 -0.36 -7.26 -4.73
C THR A 26 0.05 -6.37 -5.90
N HIS A 27 0.08 -5.05 -5.66
CA HIS A 27 0.32 -4.04 -6.70
C HIS A 27 1.80 -3.90 -7.12
N ILE A 28 2.72 -4.51 -6.37
CA ILE A 28 4.17 -4.48 -6.60
C ILE A 28 4.71 -5.91 -6.65
N ASP A 29 5.71 -6.16 -7.50
CA ASP A 29 6.29 -7.50 -7.67
C ASP A 29 7.37 -7.83 -6.62
N ASP A 30 7.76 -9.10 -6.53
CA ASP A 30 8.76 -9.56 -5.55
C ASP A 30 10.13 -8.83 -5.65
N PRO A 31 10.63 -8.48 -6.86
CA PRO A 31 11.81 -7.64 -6.99
C PRO A 31 11.64 -6.25 -6.35
N ALA A 32 10.51 -5.57 -6.57
CA ALA A 32 10.26 -4.26 -5.96
C ALA A 32 10.17 -4.36 -4.43
N ILE A 33 9.52 -5.41 -3.92
CA ILE A 33 9.45 -5.67 -2.47
C ILE A 33 10.87 -5.80 -1.90
N ARG A 34 11.72 -6.63 -2.49
CA ARG A 34 13.12 -6.79 -2.02
C ARG A 34 13.91 -5.50 -2.05
N ALA A 35 13.82 -4.74 -3.13
CA ALA A 35 14.53 -3.47 -3.26
C ALA A 35 14.10 -2.47 -2.17
N LEU A 36 12.80 -2.40 -1.86
CA LEU A 36 12.28 -1.55 -0.79
C LEU A 36 12.72 -2.05 0.59
N THR A 37 12.66 -3.35 0.86
CA THR A 37 13.13 -3.94 2.11
C THR A 37 14.62 -3.65 2.35
N GLU A 38 15.46 -3.85 1.34
CA GLU A 38 16.90 -3.55 1.42
C GLU A 38 17.14 -2.07 1.68
N TYR A 39 16.44 -1.18 0.97
CA TYR A 39 16.57 0.26 1.17
C TYR A 39 16.14 0.68 2.58
N TYR A 40 14.97 0.23 3.05
CA TYR A 40 14.47 0.57 4.39
C TYR A 40 15.36 0.04 5.50
N SER A 41 16.01 -1.12 5.32
CA SER A 41 16.99 -1.64 6.28
C SER A 41 18.23 -0.74 6.45
N GLN A 42 18.54 0.09 5.44
CA GLN A 42 19.70 0.98 5.45
C GLN A 42 19.35 2.38 5.97
N VAL A 43 18.15 2.87 5.67
CA VAL A 43 17.77 4.26 5.98
C VAL A 43 16.95 4.41 7.26
N LEU A 44 16.21 3.37 7.67
CA LEU A 44 15.44 3.41 8.90
C LEU A 44 16.30 2.95 10.08
N PRO A 45 16.11 3.54 11.28
CA PRO A 45 16.74 3.04 12.48
C PRO A 45 16.29 1.59 12.74
N PRO A 46 17.17 0.74 13.31
CA PRO A 46 16.77 -0.58 13.78
C PRO A 46 15.51 -0.50 14.66
N SER A 47 14.63 -1.48 14.56
CA SER A 47 13.34 -1.48 15.28
C SER A 47 13.45 -1.40 16.80
N ASN A 48 14.61 -1.73 17.35
CA ASN A 48 14.93 -1.63 18.78
C ASN A 48 15.62 -0.31 19.17
N THR A 49 15.67 0.69 18.28
CA THR A 49 16.26 1.99 18.58
C THR A 49 15.42 2.72 19.64
N PRO A 50 15.96 3.01 20.84
CA PRO A 50 15.20 3.66 21.90
C PRO A 50 14.67 5.03 21.47
N GLY A 51 13.38 5.29 21.72
CA GLY A 51 12.75 6.57 21.41
C GLY A 51 12.36 6.76 19.94
N VAL A 52 12.51 5.74 19.09
CA VAL A 52 12.06 5.77 17.69
C VAL A 52 10.74 5.01 17.55
N ALA A 53 9.78 5.62 16.85
CA ALA A 53 8.54 4.99 16.41
C ALA A 53 8.38 5.21 14.91
N ILE A 54 8.06 4.15 14.18
CA ILE A 54 7.81 4.19 12.73
C ILE A 54 6.30 4.05 12.53
N LEU A 55 5.71 4.93 11.73
CA LEU A 55 4.28 4.91 11.38
C LEU A 55 4.14 4.52 9.91
N ASP A 56 3.36 3.47 9.63
CA ASP A 56 2.91 3.11 8.30
C ASP A 56 1.42 3.41 8.17
N MET A 57 1.05 4.33 7.27
CA MET A 57 -0.33 4.75 7.02
C MET A 57 -0.97 4.07 5.80
N CYS A 58 -0.19 3.31 5.02
CA CYS A 58 -0.64 2.77 3.72
C CYS A 58 -0.10 1.34 3.48
N SER A 59 0.00 0.52 4.53
CA SER A 59 0.52 -0.84 4.41
C SER A 59 -0.40 -1.68 3.51
N SER A 60 0.18 -2.33 2.50
CA SER A 60 -0.49 -3.41 1.78
C SER A 60 -0.83 -4.56 2.74
N TRP A 61 -1.84 -5.37 2.39
CA TRP A 61 -2.15 -6.60 3.12
C TRP A 61 -0.96 -7.58 3.11
N VAL A 62 -0.12 -7.50 2.08
CA VAL A 62 1.22 -8.09 2.07
C VAL A 62 2.14 -7.10 2.77
N GLY A 63 2.44 -7.34 4.05
CA GLY A 63 3.30 -6.47 4.84
C GLY A 63 4.67 -6.29 4.17
N ILE A 64 5.14 -5.04 4.07
CA ILE A 64 6.45 -4.69 3.50
C ILE A 64 7.54 -4.71 4.58
N LEU A 65 7.15 -4.58 5.85
CA LEU A 65 8.05 -4.50 7.00
C LEU A 65 7.82 -5.69 7.93
N GLU A 66 8.62 -6.73 7.76
CA GLU A 66 8.69 -7.90 8.66
C GLU A 66 9.32 -7.55 10.03
N PHE A 67 9.21 -6.33 10.55
CA PHE A 67 9.87 -5.97 11.81
C PHE A 67 9.11 -4.93 12.64
N ALA A 68 8.41 -5.44 13.66
CA ALA A 68 8.08 -4.84 14.96
C ALA A 68 7.11 -3.64 15.07
N SER A 69 6.03 -3.87 15.83
CA SER A 69 5.20 -2.90 16.57
C SER A 69 4.94 -1.55 15.90
N ILE A 70 4.42 -1.58 14.68
CA ILE A 70 3.83 -0.40 14.05
C ILE A 70 2.33 -0.41 14.40
N HIS A 71 1.85 0.67 15.03
CA HIS A 71 0.41 0.93 15.11
C HIS A 71 -0.06 1.30 13.70
N VAL A 72 -0.38 0.28 12.91
CA VAL A 72 -0.90 0.46 11.56
C VAL A 72 -2.40 0.70 11.68
N HIS A 73 -2.83 1.91 11.36
CA HIS A 73 -4.24 2.14 11.02
C HIS A 73 -4.39 1.74 9.56
N LEU A 74 -4.72 0.46 9.33
CA LEU A 74 -4.94 -0.11 7.99
C LEU A 74 -6.05 0.68 7.29
N ASN A 75 -5.67 1.47 6.27
CA ASN A 75 -6.58 1.95 5.23
C ASN A 75 -6.12 1.38 3.89
N VAL A 76 -6.22 0.07 3.73
CA VAL A 76 -6.29 -0.53 2.39
C VAL A 76 -7.60 -1.29 2.32
N VAL A 77 -8.68 -0.50 2.22
CA VAL A 77 -9.90 -0.93 1.56
C VAL A 77 -9.87 -0.25 0.20
N LEU A 78 -9.38 -0.97 -0.81
CA LEU A 78 -9.81 -0.76 -2.19
C LEU A 78 -10.69 -1.94 -2.60
#